data_AF-A0A0L0VTG1-F1
#
_entry.id   AF-A0A0L0VTG1-F1
#
_cell.length_a   1.000
_cell.length_b   1.000
_cell.length_c   1.000
_cell.angle_alpha   90.00
_cell.angle_beta   90.00
_cell.angle_gamma   90.00
#
_symmetry.space_group_name_H-M   'P 1'
#
loop_
_entity.id
_entity.type
_entity.pdbx_description
1 polymer ?
#
loop_
_entity_poly.entity_id
_entity_poly.type
_entity_poly.pdbx_seq_one_letter_code
_entity_poly.pdbx_strand_id
1 'polypeptide(L)'
;MSSSWNLSSALMGLLDTPEIENETDFESMDQSERKRTVNHLVDRLTSSSDSIGDPQIFQSFQSLLKHALSIPQSSLYSILDVLLSSFETEVTSTLRDANFNNRTAHQSDRPNLERFGFLLIRPGEICEKRRLTERGFRRSSQTLHQDKPKST
;
A
#
# COMPACT_ATOMS: atom_id res chain seq x y z
N MET A 1 -4.17 14.26 22.40
CA MET A 1 -2.74 14.41 22.10
C MET A 1 -2.59 14.09 20.62
N SER A 2 -2.31 15.08 19.79
CA SER A 2 -2.17 14.87 18.34
C SER A 2 -0.83 14.18 18.12
N SER A 3 -0.84 12.87 17.88
CA SER A 3 0.36 12.13 17.47
C SER A 3 0.86 12.74 16.16
N SER A 4 1.83 13.64 16.24
CA SER A 4 2.43 14.26 15.07
C SER A 4 3.12 13.16 14.27
N TRP A 5 2.54 12.77 13.14
CA TRP A 5 3.16 11.84 12.22
C TRP A 5 4.58 12.29 11.91
N ASN A 6 5.55 11.39 12.05
CA ASN A 6 6.95 11.68 11.77
C ASN A 6 7.47 10.65 10.76
N LEU A 7 7.75 11.14 9.55
CA LEU A 7 8.24 10.31 8.46
C LEU A 7 9.57 9.63 8.80
N SER A 8 10.49 10.34 9.46
CA SER A 8 11.82 9.81 9.78
C SER A 8 11.75 8.61 10.73
N SER A 9 10.91 8.67 11.77
CA SER A 9 10.69 7.53 12.66
C SER A 9 9.97 6.38 11.96
N ALA A 10 9.00 6.68 11.09
CA ALA A 10 8.29 5.66 10.31
C ALA A 10 9.24 4.92 9.35
N LEU A 11 10.12 5.64 8.65
CA LEU A 11 11.12 5.06 7.76
C LEU A 11 12.16 4.23 8.51
N MET A 12 12.60 4.67 9.70
CA MET A 12 13.48 3.86 10.55
C MET A 12 12.80 2.57 11.00
N GLY A 13 11.52 2.63 11.38
CA GLY A 13 10.74 1.42 11.73
C GLY A 13 10.48 0.50 10.54
N LEU A 14 10.51 1.01 9.30
CA LEU A 14 10.34 0.20 8.10
C LEU A 14 11.51 -0.79 7.90
N LEU A 15 12.72 -0.41 8.31
CA LEU A 15 13.92 -1.26 8.23
C LEU A 15 13.86 -2.48 9.15
N ASP A 16 13.05 -2.42 10.22
CA ASP A 16 13.05 -3.43 11.29
C ASP A 16 11.73 -4.25 11.37
N THR A 17 10.92 -4.22 10.31
CA THR A 17 9.55 -4.78 10.29
C THR A 17 8.62 -3.94 11.17
N PRO A 18 7.87 -2.97 10.62
CA PRO A 18 7.14 -2.02 11.44
C PRO A 18 6.00 -2.72 12.19
N GLU A 19 5.99 -2.56 13.51
CA GLU A 19 4.83 -2.87 14.36
C GLU A 19 3.69 -1.91 14.00
N ILE A 20 2.57 -2.46 13.54
CA ILE A 20 1.38 -1.69 13.19
C ILE A 20 0.42 -1.78 14.39
N GLU A 21 0.17 -0.66 15.05
CA GLU A 21 -0.60 -0.61 16.30
C GLU A 21 -2.02 -1.22 16.18
N ASN A 22 -2.72 -0.96 15.08
CA ASN A 22 -4.02 -1.58 14.76
C ASN A 22 -3.92 -2.43 13.49
N GLU A 23 -3.02 -3.42 13.50
CA GLU A 23 -2.84 -4.26 12.33
C GLU A 23 -4.12 -5.01 11.96
N THR A 24 -4.60 -4.79 10.73
CA THR A 24 -5.68 -5.60 10.17
C THR A 24 -5.09 -6.93 9.70
N ASP A 25 -5.57 -8.03 10.30
CA ASP A 25 -5.17 -9.38 9.90
C ASP A 25 -5.92 -9.79 8.62
N PHE A 26 -5.29 -9.51 7.48
CA PHE A 26 -5.84 -9.89 6.18
C PHE A 26 -5.70 -11.39 5.88
N GLU A 27 -4.88 -12.14 6.63
CA GLU A 27 -4.66 -13.57 6.39
C GLU A 27 -5.80 -14.43 6.95
N SER A 28 -6.32 -14.08 8.13
CA SER A 28 -7.47 -14.79 8.72
C SER A 28 -8.81 -14.42 8.08
N MET A 29 -8.90 -13.28 7.38
CA MET A 29 -10.11 -12.85 6.66
C MET A 29 -10.48 -13.79 5.50
N ASP A 30 -11.79 -14.04 5.36
CA ASP A 30 -12.31 -14.72 4.18
C ASP A 30 -12.13 -13.86 2.90
N GLN A 31 -12.22 -14.48 1.72
CA GLN A 31 -12.02 -13.77 0.46
C GLN A 31 -13.05 -12.64 0.21
N SER A 32 -14.28 -12.81 0.68
CA SER A 32 -15.36 -11.84 0.49
C SER A 32 -15.15 -10.63 1.39
N GLU A 33 -14.82 -10.87 2.66
CA GLU A 33 -14.49 -9.86 3.65
C GLU A 33 -13.26 -9.06 3.23
N ARG A 34 -12.17 -9.75 2.85
CA ARG A 34 -10.95 -9.12 2.34
C ARG A 34 -11.24 -8.21 1.15
N LYS A 35 -12.03 -8.68 0.18
CA LYS A 35 -12.43 -7.88 -0.99
C LYS A 35 -13.26 -6.66 -0.58
N ARG A 36 -14.17 -6.82 0.39
CA ARG A 36 -15.01 -5.73 0.90
C ARG A 36 -14.18 -4.65 1.59
N THR A 37 -13.21 -5.05 2.40
CA THR A 37 -12.26 -4.14 3.08
C THR A 37 -11.42 -3.39 2.06
N VAL A 38 -10.87 -4.08 1.06
CA VAL A 38 -10.12 -3.44 -0.05
C VAL A 38 -10.98 -2.40 -0.76
N ASN A 39 -12.19 -2.77 -1.17
CA ASN A 39 -13.08 -1.87 -1.89
C ASN A 39 -13.44 -0.65 -1.04
N HIS A 40 -13.73 -0.85 0.25
CA HIS A 40 -14.00 0.27 1.16
C HIS A 40 -12.81 1.23 1.25
N LEU A 41 -11.57 0.73 1.37
CA LEU A 41 -10.38 1.58 1.41
C LEU A 41 -10.17 2.35 0.10
N VAL A 42 -10.40 1.69 -1.03
CA VAL A 42 -10.38 2.31 -2.36
C VAL A 42 -11.42 3.42 -2.44
N ASP A 43 -12.68 3.12 -2.12
CA ASP A 43 -13.80 4.07 -2.19
C ASP A 43 -13.55 5.31 -1.33
N ARG A 44 -13.00 5.13 -0.12
CA ARG A 44 -12.65 6.22 0.79
C ARG A 44 -11.61 7.15 0.19
N LEU A 45 -10.53 6.59 -0.37
CA LEU A 45 -9.44 7.39 -0.92
C LEU A 45 -9.83 8.05 -2.25
N THR A 46 -10.62 7.36 -3.08
CA THR A 46 -11.21 7.93 -4.30
C THR A 46 -12.16 9.09 -3.99
N SER A 47 -12.88 9.03 -2.87
CA SER A 47 -13.80 10.10 -2.46
C SER A 47 -13.09 11.33 -1.91
N SER A 48 -11.92 11.15 -1.28
CA SER A 48 -11.13 12.24 -0.69
C SER A 48 -9.70 11.79 -0.43
N SER A 49 -8.71 12.47 -1.05
CA SER A 49 -7.28 12.23 -0.82
C SER A 49 -6.88 12.53 0.63
N ASP A 50 -7.53 13.52 1.26
CA ASP A 50 -7.36 13.87 2.67
C ASP A 50 -7.70 12.75 3.65
N SER A 51 -8.49 11.74 3.20
CA SER A 51 -8.81 10.56 4.01
C SER A 51 -7.58 9.81 4.49
N ILE A 52 -6.43 9.96 3.79
CA ILE A 52 -5.16 9.37 4.22
C ILE A 52 -4.65 9.96 5.53
N GLY A 53 -5.12 11.16 5.90
CA GLY A 53 -4.78 11.81 7.16
C GLY A 53 -5.36 11.11 8.39
N ASP A 54 -6.40 10.30 8.21
CA ASP A 54 -6.98 9.45 9.23
C ASP A 54 -6.01 8.30 9.58
N PRO A 55 -5.54 8.22 10.84
CA PRO A 55 -4.66 7.14 11.29
C PRO A 55 -5.21 5.75 11.00
N GLN A 56 -6.53 5.53 11.08
CA GLN A 56 -7.13 4.21 10.83
C GLN A 56 -7.00 3.82 9.35
N ILE A 57 -7.33 4.74 8.44
CA ILE A 57 -7.21 4.50 7.00
C ILE A 57 -5.76 4.24 6.62
N PHE A 58 -4.85 5.08 7.13
CA PHE A 58 -3.42 4.92 6.90
C PHE A 58 -2.88 3.58 7.41
N GLN A 59 -3.22 3.19 8.63
CA GLN A 59 -2.82 1.89 9.22
C GLN A 59 -3.41 0.71 8.44
N SER A 60 -4.67 0.80 8.00
CA SER A 60 -5.27 -0.25 7.15
C SER A 60 -4.51 -0.41 5.83
N PHE A 61 -4.07 0.68 5.17
CA PHE A 61 -3.20 0.59 3.99
C PHE A 61 -1.84 -0.01 4.33
N GLN A 62 -1.24 0.33 5.47
CA GLN A 62 0.01 -0.29 5.93
C GLN A 62 -0.13 -1.80 6.13
N SER A 63 -1.20 -2.25 6.79
CA SER A 63 -1.50 -3.68 7.00
C SER A 63 -1.75 -4.38 5.68
N LEU A 64 -2.50 -3.75 4.78
CA LEU A 64 -2.82 -4.29 3.47
C LEU A 64 -1.55 -4.53 2.67
N LEU A 65 -0.64 -3.55 2.62
CA LEU A 65 0.63 -3.67 1.93
C LEU A 65 1.53 -4.74 2.59
N LYS A 66 1.53 -4.85 3.91
CA LYS A 66 2.26 -5.91 4.63
C LYS A 66 1.80 -7.31 4.18
N HIS A 67 0.49 -7.49 3.99
CA HIS A 67 -0.14 -8.74 3.58
C HIS A 67 -0.39 -8.85 2.07
N ALA A 68 0.27 -8.01 1.26
CA ALA A 68 -0.02 -7.90 -0.16
C ALA A 68 0.17 -9.22 -0.94
N LEU A 69 1.00 -10.15 -0.48
CA LEU A 69 1.14 -11.48 -1.11
C LEU A 69 -0.13 -12.33 -0.99
N SER A 70 -0.92 -12.12 0.06
CA SER A 70 -2.16 -12.83 0.36
C SER A 70 -3.39 -12.20 -0.33
N ILE A 71 -3.19 -11.08 -1.03
CA ILE A 71 -4.25 -10.33 -1.74
C ILE A 71 -4.24 -10.64 -3.24
N PRO A 72 -5.41 -10.85 -3.87
CA PRO A 72 -5.51 -11.02 -5.31
C PRO A 72 -4.80 -9.91 -6.09
N GLN A 73 -4.09 -10.27 -7.16
CA GLN A 73 -3.29 -9.33 -7.93
C GLN A 73 -4.12 -8.17 -8.51
N SER A 74 -5.34 -8.44 -8.98
CA SER A 74 -6.26 -7.42 -9.47
C SER A 74 -6.63 -6.38 -8.40
N SER A 75 -6.88 -6.83 -7.17
CA SER A 75 -7.14 -5.96 -6.03
C SER A 75 -5.92 -5.10 -5.67
N LEU A 76 -4.72 -5.67 -5.71
CA LEU A 76 -3.49 -4.92 -5.45
C LEU A 76 -3.27 -3.81 -6.48
N TYR A 77 -3.48 -4.08 -7.78
CA TYR A 77 -3.35 -3.05 -8.81
C TYR A 77 -4.35 -1.91 -8.62
N SER A 78 -5.62 -2.24 -8.34
CA SER A 78 -6.63 -1.22 -8.06
C SER A 78 -6.25 -0.31 -6.89
N ILE A 79 -5.60 -0.86 -5.86
CA ILE A 79 -5.13 -0.08 -4.71
C ILE A 79 -3.96 0.81 -5.09
N LEU A 80 -2.99 0.29 -5.86
CA LEU A 80 -1.85 1.07 -6.32
C LEU A 80 -2.31 2.22 -7.23
N ASP A 81 -3.23 1.94 -8.16
CA ASP A 81 -3.80 2.96 -9.05
C ASP A 81 -4.48 4.07 -8.25
N VAL A 82 -5.28 3.71 -7.25
CA VAL A 82 -5.99 4.67 -6.38
C VAL A 82 -5.03 5.44 -5.48
N LEU A 83 -3.98 4.81 -4.95
CA LEU A 83 -2.93 5.51 -4.18
C LEU A 83 -2.20 6.53 -5.06
N LEU A 84 -1.85 6.17 -6.29
CA LEU A 84 -1.17 7.05 -7.24
C LEU A 84 -2.06 8.22 -7.68
N SER A 85 -3.33 7.96 -8.02
CA SER A 85 -4.26 9.01 -8.43
C SER A 85 -4.57 9.98 -7.29
N SER A 86 -4.69 9.46 -6.07
CA SER A 86 -4.95 10.28 -4.88
C SER A 86 -3.71 11.08 -4.48
N PHE A 87 -2.51 10.53 -4.64
CA PHE A 87 -1.26 11.26 -4.47
C PHE A 87 -1.12 12.39 -5.49
N GLU A 88 -1.43 12.14 -6.77
CA GLU A 88 -1.43 13.19 -7.82
C GLU A 88 -2.42 14.32 -7.47
N THR A 89 -3.61 13.95 -6.96
CA THR A 89 -4.62 14.91 -6.51
C THR A 89 -4.09 15.76 -5.36
N GLU A 90 -3.48 15.13 -4.34
CA GLU A 90 -2.89 15.80 -3.19
C GLU A 90 -1.75 16.76 -3.60
N VAL A 91 -0.85 16.32 -4.47
CA VAL A 91 0.26 17.14 -5.01
C VAL A 91 -0.29 18.33 -5.79
N THR A 92 -1.31 18.12 -6.61
CA THR A 92 -1.94 19.19 -7.40
C THR A 92 -2.65 20.21 -6.49
N SER A 93 -3.32 19.73 -5.43
CA SER A 93 -3.95 20.59 -4.42
C SER A 93 -2.91 21.42 -3.68
N THR A 94 -1.87 20.76 -3.17
CA THR A 94 -0.76 21.43 -2.48
C THR A 94 -0.09 22.48 -3.37
N LEU A 95 0.15 22.16 -4.66
CA LEU A 95 0.73 23.09 -5.62
C LEU A 95 -0.19 24.28 -5.94
N ARG A 96 -1.51 24.06 -5.98
CA ARG A 96 -2.49 25.14 -6.18
C ARG A 96 -2.48 26.08 -4.99
N ASP A 97 -2.53 25.53 -3.78
CA ASP A 97 -2.55 26.31 -2.53
C ASP A 97 -1.22 27.02 -2.30
N ALA A 98 -0.14 26.46 -2.85
CA ALA A 98 1.17 27.08 -2.85
C ALA A 98 1.24 28.43 -3.55
N ASN A 99 0.54 28.52 -4.69
CA ASN A 99 0.55 29.70 -5.55
C ASN A 99 -0.31 30.84 -4.99
N PHE A 100 -1.21 30.56 -4.03
CA PHE A 100 -2.16 31.52 -3.48
C PHE A 100 -1.65 32.33 -2.27
N ASN A 101 -0.33 32.41 -2.05
CA ASN A 101 0.31 33.17 -0.95
C ASN A 101 -0.09 32.74 0.48
N ASN A 102 -0.84 31.65 0.63
CA ASN A 102 -1.27 31.17 1.94
C ASN A 102 -0.20 30.25 2.56
N ARG A 103 0.84 30.87 3.15
CA ARG A 103 1.97 30.16 3.79
C ARG A 103 1.56 29.11 4.85
N THR A 104 0.33 29.18 5.36
CA THR A 104 -0.21 28.25 6.35
C THR A 104 -0.88 27.01 5.74
N ALA A 105 -1.41 27.08 4.52
CA ALA A 105 -2.04 25.94 3.84
C ALA A 105 -1.01 24.83 3.54
N HIS A 106 0.19 25.23 3.12
CA HIS A 106 1.38 24.38 2.94
C HIS A 106 1.73 23.48 4.13
N GLN A 107 1.43 23.92 5.36
CA GLN A 107 1.78 23.16 6.57
C GLN A 107 0.77 22.05 6.86
N SER A 108 -0.46 22.16 6.33
CA SER A 108 -1.54 21.21 6.56
C SER A 108 -1.49 19.99 5.64
N ASP A 109 -1.00 20.14 4.40
CA ASP A 109 -1.01 19.05 3.40
C ASP A 109 0.26 18.19 3.45
N ARG A 110 1.34 18.74 4.03
CA ARG A 110 2.64 18.05 4.17
C ARG A 110 2.53 16.67 4.85
N PRO A 111 1.78 16.49 5.95
CA PRO A 111 1.63 15.17 6.57
C PRO A 111 0.95 14.14 5.65
N ASN A 112 0.02 14.54 4.80
CA ASN A 112 -0.64 13.63 3.86
C ASN A 112 0.31 13.19 2.75
N LEU A 113 1.09 14.12 2.19
CA LEU A 113 2.15 13.81 1.22
C LEU A 113 3.21 12.87 1.81
N GLU A 114 3.60 13.07 3.07
CA GLU A 114 4.54 12.19 3.77
C GLU A 114 3.96 10.77 3.96
N ARG A 115 2.66 10.66 4.27
CA ARG A 115 1.94 9.37 4.37
C ARG A 115 1.86 8.66 3.02
N PHE A 116 1.50 9.36 1.95
CA PHE A 116 1.51 8.80 0.60
C PHE A 116 2.89 8.33 0.18
N GLY A 117 3.92 9.16 0.39
CA GLY A 117 5.31 8.80 0.10
C GLY A 117 5.74 7.53 0.82
N PHE A 118 5.39 7.39 2.10
CA PHE A 118 5.65 6.17 2.88
C PHE A 118 4.96 4.93 2.28
N LEU A 119 3.67 5.05 1.93
CA LEU A 119 2.91 3.95 1.32
C LEU A 119 3.40 3.58 -0.08
N LEU A 120 3.99 4.50 -0.83
CA LEU A 120 4.52 4.27 -2.17
C LEU A 120 5.96 3.71 -2.18
N ILE A 121 6.74 3.90 -1.10
CA ILE A 121 8.07 3.28 -0.96
C ILE A 121 7.95 1.76 -0.73
N ARG A 122 6.99 1.32 0.07
CA ARG A 122 6.82 -0.08 0.50
C ARG A 122 6.51 -1.10 -0.62
N PRO A 123 5.75 -0.77 -1.68
CA PRO A 123 5.49 -1.66 -2.81
C PRO A 123 6.74 -2.16 -3.52
N GLY A 124 7.86 -1.44 -3.47
CA GLY A 124 9.11 -1.86 -4.12
C GLY A 124 9.59 -3.24 -3.64
N GLU A 125 9.59 -3.46 -2.33
CA GLU A 125 9.99 -4.74 -1.73
C GLU A 125 8.94 -5.84 -1.97
N ILE A 126 7.66 -5.47 -1.97
CA ILE A 126 6.54 -6.39 -2.18
C ILE A 126 6.50 -6.89 -3.62
N CYS A 127 6.68 -5.99 -4.59
CA CYS A 127 6.76 -6.30 -6.01
C CYS A 127 7.99 -7.17 -6.33
N GLU A 128 9.13 -6.91 -5.69
CA GLU A 128 10.30 -7.76 -5.83
C GLU A 128 10.08 -9.16 -5.24
N LYS A 129 9.54 -9.26 -4.02
CA LYS A 129 9.19 -10.54 -3.39
C LYS A 129 8.19 -11.34 -4.23
N ARG A 130 7.14 -10.71 -4.76
CA ARG A 130 6.15 -11.37 -5.63
C ARG A 130 6.78 -11.87 -6.93
N ARG A 131 7.62 -11.04 -7.58
CA ARG A 131 8.40 -11.43 -8.78
C ARG A 131 9.30 -12.64 -8.50
N LEU A 132 9.88 -12.73 -7.29
CA LEU A 132 10.72 -13.86 -6.89
C LEU A 132 9.90 -15.13 -6.63
N THR A 133 8.73 -15.01 -6.00
CA THR A 133 7.80 -16.14 -5.79
C THR A 133 7.28 -16.71 -7.10
N GLU A 134 6.89 -15.86 -8.07
CA GLU A 134 6.43 -16.29 -9.39
C GLU A 134 7.55 -17.01 -10.19
N ARG A 135 8.80 -16.58 -10.04
CA ARG A 135 9.97 -17.23 -10.65
C ARG A 135 10.32 -18.56 -9.97
N GLY A 136 10.14 -18.66 -8.65
CA GLY A 136 10.29 -19.91 -7.89
C GLY A 136 9.25 -20.95 -8.31
N PHE A 137 7.98 -20.55 -8.37
CA PHE A 137 6.88 -21.40 -8.80
C PHE A 137 7.06 -21.89 -10.25
N ARG A 138 7.49 -21.02 -11.18
CA ARG A 138 7.77 -21.42 -12.58
C ARG A 138 8.87 -22.48 -12.70
N ARG A 139 9.91 -22.44 -11.86
CA ARG A 139 10.97 -23.47 -11.87
C ARG A 139 10.44 -24.82 -11.40
N SER A 140 9.63 -24.85 -10.35
CA SER A 140 9.05 -26.09 -9.80
C SER A 140 8.03 -26.74 -10.73
N SER A 141 7.24 -25.95 -11.47
CA SER A 141 6.28 -26.48 -12.46
C SER A 141 6.95 -26.98 -13.74
N GLN A 142 8.11 -26.43 -14.13
CA GLN A 142 8.87 -26.90 -15.29
C GLN A 142 9.57 -28.23 -15.06
N THR A 143 10.07 -28.49 -13.84
CA THR A 143 10.75 -29.76 -13.53
C THR A 143 9.80 -30.96 -13.48
N LEU A 144 8.54 -30.75 -13.10
CA LEU A 144 7.57 -31.85 -12.98
C LEU A 144 7.09 -32.40 -14.34
N HIS A 145 7.21 -31.62 -15.43
CA HIS A 145 6.79 -32.03 -16.77
C HIS A 145 7.90 -32.68 -17.61
N GLN A 146 9.15 -32.71 -17.12
CA GLN A 146 10.29 -33.24 -17.89
C GLN A 146 10.67 -34.68 -17.54
N ASP A 147 10.10 -35.28 -16.49
CA ASP A 147 10.30 -36.69 -16.10
C ASP A 147 9.13 -37.60 -16.52
N LYS A 148 8.78 -37.61 -17.81
CA LYS A 148 8.14 -38.80 -18.39
C LYS A 148 9.22 -39.67 -19.04
N PRO A 149 9.57 -40.83 -18.47
CA PRO A 149 10.45 -41.76 -19.16
C PRO A 149 9.75 -42.23 -20.43
N LYS A 150 10.42 -42.06 -21.58
CA LYS A 150 10.08 -42.77 -22.81
C LYS A 150 10.21 -44.26 -22.51
N SER A 151 9.10 -44.92 -22.17
CA SER A 151 9.01 -46.37 -22.20
C SER A 151 8.84 -46.82 -23.64
N THR A 152 9.85 -47.57 -24.06
CA THR A 152 9.87 -48.69 -25.03
C THR A 152 9.29 -48.45 -26.42
#